data_AF-B8BGZ2-F1
#
_entry.id   AF-B8BGZ2-F1
#
_cell.length_a   1.000
_cell.length_b   1.000
_cell.length_c   1.000
_cell.angle_alpha   90.00
_cell.angle_beta   90.00
_cell.angle_gamma   90.00
#
_symmetry.space_group_name_H-M   'P 1'
#
loop_
_entity.id
_entity.type
_entity.pdbx_description
1 polymer ?
#
loop_
_entity_poly.entity_id
_entity_poly.type
_entity_poly.pdbx_seq_one_letter_code
_entity_poly.pdbx_strand_id
1 'polypeptide(L)'
;MKEGGTAAGAVHIEDIEPRVFKVLLRFMYTDSLPEMEEEDVMCQHLLVAADRYNLERLKLICEEKLCRHISVGTVWNILPLADQHHCDGLTKACFDFLGSLANLSAVVASDGFKHLCEDVAPLLMEELVVTLALPGSHA
;
A
#
# COMPACT_ATOMS: atom_id res chain seq x y z
N MET A 1 -29.72 -20.39 29.34
CA MET A 1 -28.56 -19.49 29.52
C MET A 1 -27.37 -20.36 29.84
N LYS A 2 -26.39 -20.44 28.94
CA LYS A 2 -25.11 -21.12 29.20
C LYS A 2 -24.03 -20.32 28.48
N GLU A 3 -23.41 -19.40 29.21
CA GLU A 3 -22.16 -18.77 28.80
C GLU A 3 -21.05 -19.81 29.00
N GLY A 4 -20.47 -20.27 27.90
CA GLY A 4 -19.22 -21.00 27.91
C GLY A 4 -18.09 -19.98 27.96
N GLY A 5 -17.37 -19.93 29.08
CA GLY A 5 -16.35 -18.93 29.34
C GLY A 5 -15.12 -19.05 28.45
N THR A 6 -14.69 -17.91 27.92
CA THR A 6 -13.33 -17.61 27.48
C THR A 6 -13.07 -16.15 27.89
N ALA A 7 -11.91 -15.86 28.50
CA ALA A 7 -11.60 -14.65 29.25
C ALA A 7 -12.09 -13.32 28.62
N ALA A 8 -13.10 -12.71 29.23
CA ALA A 8 -13.89 -11.61 28.66
C ALA A 8 -13.25 -10.21 28.79
N GLY A 9 -11.99 -10.04 28.37
CA GLY A 9 -11.33 -8.72 28.43
C GLY A 9 -10.10 -8.51 27.54
N ALA A 10 -9.66 -9.51 26.78
CA ALA A 10 -8.50 -9.39 25.89
C ALA A 10 -8.93 -9.52 24.44
N VAL A 11 -8.46 -8.61 23.58
CA VAL A 11 -8.61 -8.69 22.12
C VAL A 11 -7.28 -9.16 21.55
N HIS A 12 -7.29 -10.28 20.85
CA HIS A 12 -6.12 -10.77 20.13
C HIS A 12 -6.02 -10.08 18.77
N ILE A 13 -4.84 -9.57 18.43
CA ILE A 13 -4.55 -8.88 17.17
C ILE A 13 -3.55 -9.74 16.41
N GLU A 14 -3.99 -10.27 15.28
CA GLU A 14 -3.20 -11.11 14.36
C GLU A 14 -2.80 -10.29 13.13
N ASP A 15 -1.74 -10.74 12.45
CA ASP A 15 -1.25 -10.20 11.16
C ASP A 15 -0.85 -8.73 11.15
N ILE A 16 -0.53 -8.16 12.31
CA ILE A 16 0.00 -6.80 12.42
C ILE A 16 1.24 -6.83 13.29
N GLU A 17 2.35 -6.33 12.75
CA GLU A 17 3.59 -6.25 13.50
C GLU A 17 3.42 -5.33 14.73
N PRO A 18 3.95 -5.71 15.92
CA PRO A 18 3.79 -4.90 17.13
C PRO A 18 4.24 -3.45 16.98
N ARG A 19 5.28 -3.16 16.18
CA ARG A 19 5.74 -1.79 15.93
C ARG A 19 4.69 -0.97 15.15
N VAL A 20 4.05 -1.58 14.15
CA VAL A 20 3.00 -0.96 13.33
C VAL A 20 1.77 -0.69 14.18
N PHE A 21 1.33 -1.69 14.97
CA PHE A 21 0.17 -1.53 15.84
C PHE A 21 0.38 -0.45 16.91
N LYS A 22 1.60 -0.32 17.44
CA LYS A 22 1.94 0.77 18.37
C LYS A 22 1.77 2.15 17.74
N VAL A 23 2.17 2.32 16.48
CA VAL A 23 1.99 3.58 15.75
C VAL A 23 0.51 3.83 15.42
N LEU A 24 -0.21 2.79 15.00
CA LEU A 24 -1.66 2.83 14.77
C LEU A 24 -2.41 3.32 16.02
N LEU A 25 -2.14 2.72 17.19
CA LEU A 25 -2.73 3.13 18.46
C LEU A 25 -2.38 4.57 18.79
N ARG A 26 -1.12 4.98 18.63
CA ARG A 26 -0.74 6.37 18.86
C ARG A 26 -1.57 7.32 17.99
N PHE A 27 -1.69 7.02 16.70
CA PHE A 27 -2.52 7.81 15.80
C PHE A 27 -3.98 7.88 16.26
N MET A 28 -4.59 6.77 16.66
CA MET A 28 -5.98 6.76 17.16
C MET A 28 -6.19 7.67 18.37
N TYR A 29 -5.19 7.80 19.24
CA TYR A 29 -5.28 8.62 20.45
C TYR A 29 -4.83 10.06 20.26
N THR A 30 -3.95 10.35 19.31
CA THR A 30 -3.30 11.66 19.16
C THR A 30 -3.49 12.32 17.79
N ASP A 31 -4.17 11.64 16.87
CA ASP A 31 -4.46 12.06 15.50
C ASP A 31 -3.19 12.46 14.70
N SER A 32 -2.04 11.91 15.10
CA SER A 32 -0.71 12.29 14.62
C SER A 32 0.24 11.09 14.52
N LEU A 33 1.07 11.08 13.47
CA LEU A 33 2.13 10.10 13.28
C LEU A 33 3.46 10.61 13.86
N PRO A 34 4.28 9.72 14.46
CA PRO A 34 5.66 10.04 14.79
C PRO A 34 6.53 10.15 13.53
N GLU A 35 7.77 10.61 13.71
CA GLU A 35 8.83 10.27 12.76
C GLU A 35 9.05 8.75 12.78
N MET A 36 9.14 8.15 11.60
CA MET A 36 9.26 6.71 11.41
C MET A 36 10.55 6.41 10.65
N GLU A 37 11.36 5.49 11.19
CA GLU A 37 12.41 4.84 10.43
C GLU A 37 11.77 3.94 9.36
N GLU A 38 12.42 3.80 8.19
CA GLU A 38 11.87 3.02 7.07
C GLU A 38 10.44 3.47 6.72
N GLU A 39 10.25 4.79 6.53
CA GLU A 39 8.92 5.41 6.40
C GLU A 39 8.07 4.77 5.30
N ASP A 40 8.68 4.37 4.18
CA ASP A 40 8.01 3.67 3.08
C ASP A 40 7.47 2.30 3.52
N VAL A 41 8.28 1.49 4.22
CA VAL A 41 7.88 0.17 4.73
C VAL A 41 6.83 0.32 5.83
N MET A 42 7.02 1.25 6.75
CA MET A 42 6.07 1.54 7.82
C MET A 42 4.72 2.03 7.27
N CYS A 43 4.73 2.90 6.26
CA CYS A 43 3.50 3.37 5.62
C CYS A 43 2.78 2.27 4.85
N GLN A 44 3.49 1.33 4.20
CA GLN A 44 2.86 0.16 3.57
C GLN A 44 2.08 -0.66 4.62
N HIS A 45 2.70 -1.02 5.74
CA HIS A 45 2.02 -1.79 6.78
C HIS A 45 0.90 -1.00 7.47
N LEU A 46 1.10 0.31 7.70
CA LEU A 46 0.08 1.17 8.27
C LEU A 46 -1.11 1.36 7.33
N LEU A 47 -0.91 1.39 6.01
CA LEU A 47 -1.99 1.47 5.04
C LEU A 47 -2.90 0.23 5.14
N VAL A 48 -2.30 -0.97 5.16
CA VAL A 48 -3.04 -2.24 5.36
C VAL A 48 -3.81 -2.23 6.68
N ALA A 49 -3.16 -1.80 7.76
CA ALA A 49 -3.80 -1.72 9.07
C ALA A 49 -4.91 -0.66 9.12
N ALA A 50 -4.68 0.51 8.52
CA ALA A 50 -5.65 1.60 8.47
C ALA A 50 -6.90 1.19 7.71
N ASP A 51 -6.76 0.49 6.59
CA ASP A 51 -7.86 -0.07 5.83
C ASP A 51 -8.63 -1.13 6.66
N ARG A 52 -7.91 -2.08 7.29
CA ARG A 52 -8.50 -3.12 8.16
C ARG A 52 -9.32 -2.55 9.32
N TYR A 53 -8.90 -1.43 9.90
CA TYR A 53 -9.60 -0.77 11.02
C TYR A 53 -10.45 0.43 10.59
N ASN A 54 -10.63 0.66 9.28
CA ASN A 54 -11.45 1.73 8.72
C ASN A 54 -11.03 3.14 9.25
N LEU A 55 -9.73 3.37 9.31
CA LEU A 55 -9.10 4.65 9.71
C LEU A 55 -8.78 5.49 8.47
N GLU A 56 -9.81 6.03 7.82
CA GLU A 56 -9.71 6.70 6.52
C GLU A 56 -8.65 7.81 6.45
N ARG A 57 -8.59 8.66 7.49
CA ARG A 57 -7.61 9.74 7.55
C ARG A 57 -6.17 9.22 7.60
N LEU A 58 -5.92 8.13 8.32
CA LEU A 58 -4.59 7.51 8.37
C LEU A 58 -4.23 6.87 7.03
N LYS A 59 -5.20 6.22 6.38
CA LYS A 59 -5.03 5.63 5.05
C LYS A 59 -4.58 6.68 4.03
N LEU A 60 -5.29 7.82 3.96
CA LEU A 60 -4.93 8.95 3.11
C LEU A 60 -3.53 9.53 3.41
N ILE A 61 -3.14 9.62 4.68
CA ILE A 61 -1.79 10.07 5.06
C ILE A 61 -0.72 9.08 4.58
N CYS A 62 -0.99 7.78 4.69
CA CYS A 62 -0.08 6.75 4.20
C CYS A 62 0.03 6.79 2.67
N GLU A 63 -1.07 6.97 1.96
CA GLU A 63 -1.08 7.17 0.50
C GLU A 63 -0.21 8.37 0.10
N GLU A 64 -0.40 9.52 0.73
CA GLU A 64 0.39 10.73 0.42
C GLU A 64 1.89 10.51 0.65
N LYS A 65 2.26 9.83 1.73
CA LYS A 65 3.66 9.48 2.02
C LYS A 65 4.21 8.50 1.00
N LEU A 66 3.48 7.44 0.66
CA LEU A 66 3.91 6.42 -0.31
C LEU A 66 4.08 6.99 -1.72
N CYS A 67 3.25 7.95 -2.13
CA CYS A 67 3.44 8.68 -3.40
C CYS A 67 4.84 9.30 -3.53
N ARG A 68 5.44 9.76 -2.43
CA ARG A 68 6.78 10.37 -2.42
C ARG A 68 7.91 9.33 -2.49
N HIS A 69 7.60 8.08 -2.19
CA HIS A 69 8.55 6.96 -2.17
C HIS A 69 8.44 6.08 -3.42
N ILE A 70 7.63 6.45 -4.42
CA ILE A 70 7.55 5.73 -5.71
C ILE A 70 8.89 5.87 -6.44
N SER A 71 9.50 4.73 -6.75
CA SER A 71 10.77 4.61 -7.44
C SER A 71 10.86 3.27 -8.17
N VAL A 72 11.93 3.07 -8.94
CA VAL A 72 12.17 1.81 -9.67
C VAL A 72 12.17 0.59 -8.74
N GLY A 73 12.69 0.73 -7.52
CA GLY A 73 12.81 -0.36 -6.55
C GLY A 73 11.57 -0.58 -5.67
N THR A 74 10.63 0.37 -5.65
CA THR A 74 9.50 0.37 -4.69
C THR A 74 8.15 0.28 -5.38
N VAL A 75 8.02 0.69 -6.65
CA VAL A 75 6.74 0.72 -7.38
C VAL A 75 6.06 -0.64 -7.42
N TRP A 76 6.82 -1.73 -7.51
CA TRP A 76 6.28 -3.09 -7.51
C TRP A 76 5.79 -3.60 -6.16
N ASN A 77 6.19 -2.97 -5.06
CA ASN A 77 5.65 -3.25 -3.74
C ASN A 77 4.43 -2.36 -3.46
N ILE A 78 4.47 -1.11 -3.91
CA ILE A 78 3.44 -0.10 -3.64
C ILE A 78 2.20 -0.32 -4.50
N LEU A 79 2.35 -0.60 -5.80
CA LEU A 79 1.22 -0.72 -6.74
C LEU A 79 0.22 -1.83 -6.34
N PRO A 80 0.64 -3.07 -6.00
CA PRO A 80 -0.29 -4.11 -5.58
C PRO A 80 -1.05 -3.74 -4.30
N LEU A 81 -0.35 -3.11 -3.34
CA LEU A 81 -0.98 -2.65 -2.10
C LEU A 81 -2.01 -1.55 -2.37
N ALA A 82 -1.70 -0.62 -3.27
CA ALA A 82 -2.60 0.45 -3.64
C ALA A 82 -3.89 -0.08 -4.28
N ASP A 83 -3.77 -1.04 -5.19
CA ASP A 83 -4.91 -1.69 -5.83
C ASP A 83 -5.75 -2.51 -4.84
N GLN A 84 -5.09 -3.40 -4.08
CA GLN A 84 -5.75 -4.28 -3.11
C GLN A 84 -6.57 -3.50 -2.08
N HIS A 85 -6.08 -2.33 -1.67
CA HIS A 85 -6.73 -1.49 -0.68
C HIS A 85 -7.50 -0.31 -1.29
N HIS A 86 -7.74 -0.30 -2.61
CA HIS A 86 -8.55 0.71 -3.28
C HIS A 86 -8.07 2.15 -3.03
N CYS A 87 -6.76 2.36 -3.11
CA CYS A 87 -6.09 3.64 -2.96
C CYS A 87 -5.89 4.28 -4.34
N ASP A 88 -6.97 4.76 -4.96
CA ASP A 88 -7.00 5.21 -6.35
C ASP A 88 -5.94 6.29 -6.67
N GLY A 89 -5.69 7.20 -5.73
CA GLY A 89 -4.68 8.26 -5.88
C GLY A 89 -3.26 7.70 -5.95
N LEU A 90 -2.96 6.72 -5.10
CA LEU A 90 -1.66 6.04 -5.07
C LEU A 90 -1.47 5.14 -6.29
N THR A 91 -2.52 4.41 -6.69
CA THR A 91 -2.54 3.59 -7.91
C THR A 91 -2.24 4.44 -9.14
N LYS A 92 -2.92 5.58 -9.27
CA LYS A 92 -2.68 6.54 -10.36
C LYS A 92 -1.24 7.05 -10.34
N ALA A 93 -0.71 7.44 -9.19
CA ALA A 93 0.67 7.92 -9.08
C ALA A 93 1.70 6.86 -9.52
N CYS A 94 1.44 5.58 -9.23
CA CYS A 94 2.26 4.48 -9.70
C CYS A 94 2.20 4.35 -11.24
N PHE A 95 1.01 4.41 -11.84
CA PHE A 95 0.86 4.37 -13.29
C PHE A 95 1.49 5.58 -13.98
N ASP A 96 1.32 6.79 -13.43
CA ASP A 96 1.95 8.02 -13.94
C ASP A 96 3.49 7.88 -13.94
N PHE A 97 4.06 7.27 -12.89
CA PHE A 97 5.50 6.97 -12.83
C PHE A 97 5.94 5.97 -13.90
N LEU A 98 5.15 4.93 -14.14
CA LEU A 98 5.39 3.89 -15.14
C LEU A 98 5.13 4.35 -16.57
N GLY A 99 4.41 5.45 -16.78
CA GLY A 99 4.13 6.00 -18.11
C GLY A 99 5.37 6.48 -18.86
N SER A 100 6.49 6.74 -18.17
CA SER A 100 7.78 7.05 -18.80
C SER A 100 8.47 5.76 -19.27
N LEU A 101 8.81 5.68 -20.56
CA LEU A 101 9.53 4.53 -21.12
C LEU A 101 10.87 4.24 -20.42
N ALA A 102 11.56 5.28 -19.94
CA ALA A 102 12.80 5.13 -19.19
C ALA A 102 12.56 4.45 -17.82
N ASN A 103 11.51 4.87 -17.12
CA ASN A 103 11.14 4.25 -15.84
C ASN A 103 10.64 2.83 -16.06
N LEU A 104 9.74 2.63 -17.02
CA LEU A 104 9.19 1.32 -17.36
C LEU A 104 10.29 0.32 -17.70
N SER A 105 11.23 0.69 -18.56
CA SER A 105 12.33 -0.20 -18.94
C SER A 105 13.24 -0.55 -17.75
N ALA A 106 13.54 0.41 -16.89
CA ALA A 106 14.32 0.17 -15.67
C ALA A 106 13.57 -0.74 -14.68
N VAL A 107 12.26 -0.53 -14.54
CA VAL A 107 11.37 -1.25 -13.64
C VAL A 107 11.14 -2.70 -14.12
N VAL A 108 10.98 -2.93 -15.42
CA VAL A 108 10.87 -4.27 -16.03
C VAL A 108 12.19 -5.05 -15.93
N ALA A 109 13.33 -4.36 -16.01
CA ALA A 109 14.64 -4.96 -15.82
C ALA A 109 14.93 -5.30 -14.34
N SER A 110 14.15 -4.77 -13.40
CA SER A 110 14.30 -5.07 -11.97
C SER A 110 13.69 -6.42 -11.60
N ASP A 111 14.23 -7.06 -10.56
CA ASP A 111 13.70 -8.35 -10.09
C ASP A 111 12.26 -8.25 -9.53
N GLY A 112 11.82 -7.05 -9.12
CA GLY A 112 10.45 -6.81 -8.66
C GLY A 112 9.39 -7.11 -9.71
N PHE A 113 9.71 -7.00 -11.01
CA PHE A 113 8.77 -7.33 -12.08
C PHE A 113 8.48 -8.84 -12.16
N LYS A 114 9.47 -9.69 -11.87
CA LYS A 114 9.30 -11.15 -11.89
C LYS A 114 8.37 -11.61 -10.78
N HIS A 115 8.57 -11.09 -9.57
CA HIS A 115 7.69 -11.33 -8.43
C HIS A 115 6.27 -10.85 -8.70
N LEU A 116 6.11 -9.69 -9.34
CA LEU A 116 4.81 -9.20 -9.76
C LEU A 116 4.11 -10.17 -10.73
N CYS A 117 4.83 -10.69 -11.73
CA CYS A 117 4.25 -11.64 -12.70
C CYS A 117 3.85 -12.98 -12.07
N GLU A 118 4.53 -13.41 -11.01
CA GLU A 118 4.27 -14.67 -10.33
C GLU A 118 3.17 -14.55 -9.25
N ASP A 119 3.15 -13.42 -8.52
CA ASP A 119 2.35 -13.26 -7.29
C ASP A 119 1.19 -12.26 -7.42
N VAL A 120 1.25 -11.31 -8.37
CA VAL A 120 0.32 -10.17 -8.43
C VAL A 120 -0.63 -10.31 -9.60
N ALA A 121 -1.91 -10.12 -9.31
CA ALA A 121 -3.04 -10.55 -10.12
C ALA A 121 -2.94 -10.19 -11.61
N PRO A 122 -3.32 -11.11 -12.54
CA PRO A 122 -3.32 -10.88 -13.98
C PRO A 122 -4.06 -9.60 -14.42
N LEU A 123 -5.06 -9.18 -13.64
CA LEU A 123 -5.87 -7.99 -13.89
C LEU A 123 -5.04 -6.69 -13.84
N LEU A 124 -4.09 -6.59 -12.91
CA LEU A 124 -3.21 -5.43 -12.80
C LEU A 124 -2.25 -5.32 -13.99
N MET A 125 -1.81 -6.47 -14.51
CA MET A 125 -0.98 -6.53 -15.70
C MET A 125 -1.77 -6.14 -16.95
N GLU A 126 -3.02 -6.58 -17.07
CA GLU A 126 -3.93 -6.14 -18.14
C GLU A 126 -4.15 -4.62 -18.10
N GLU A 127 -4.41 -4.06 -16.91
CA GLU A 127 -4.60 -2.61 -16.73
C GLU A 127 -3.34 -1.82 -17.07
N LEU A 128 -2.16 -2.30 -16.65
CA LEU A 128 -0.88 -1.70 -17.02
C LEU A 128 -0.67 -1.71 -18.53
N VAL A 129 -0.93 -2.84 -19.19
CA VAL A 129 -0.80 -2.96 -20.65
C VAL A 129 -1.77 -2.02 -21.37
N VAL A 130 -3.03 -1.93 -20.91
CA VAL A 130 -4.04 -1.02 -21.49
C VAL A 130 -3.62 0.44 -21.31
N THR A 131 -3.19 0.82 -20.11
CA THR A 131 -2.75 2.19 -19.78
C THR A 131 -1.54 2.61 -20.61
N LEU A 132 -0.59 1.69 -20.84
CA LEU A 132 0.60 1.95 -21.67
C LEU A 132 0.33 1.90 -23.18
N ALA A 133 -0.66 1.11 -23.62
CA ALA A 133 -1.00 0.97 -25.04
C ALA A 133 -1.90 2.10 -25.56
N LEU A 134 -2.59 2.83 -24.68
CA LEU A 134 -3.41 3.98 -25.06
C LEU A 134 -2.52 5.23 -25.20
N PRO A 135 -2.48 5.90 -26.37
CA PRO A 135 -1.76 7.16 -26.51
C PRO A 135 -2.40 8.19 -25.57
N GLY A 136 -1.60 8.66 -24.61
CA GLY A 136 -2.07 9.36 -23.41
C GLY A 136 -3.15 10.41 -23.67
N SER A 137 -4.33 10.20 -23.08
CA SER A 137 -5.29 11.28 -22.86
C SER A 137 -4.90 12.01 -21.57
N HIS A 138 -3.79 12.74 -21.60
CA HIS A 138 -3.59 13.84 -20.66
C HIS A 138 -4.29 15.06 -21.25
N ALA A 139 -5.49 15.35 -20.75
CA ALA A 139 -6.14 16.65 -20.84
C ALA A 139 -6.32 17.19 -19.42
#